data_AF-A0AAP0HBR4-F1
#
_entry.id   AF-A0AAP0HBR4-F1
#
_cell.length_a   1.000
_cell.length_b   1.000
_cell.length_c   1.000
_cell.angle_alpha   90.00
_cell.angle_beta   90.00
_cell.angle_gamma   90.00
#
_symmetry.space_group_name_H-M   'P 1'
#
loop_
_entity.id
_entity.type
_entity.pdbx_description
1 polymer ?
#
loop_
_entity_poly.entity_id
_entity_poly.type
_entity_poly.pdbx_seq_one_letter_code
_entity_poly.pdbx_strand_id
1 'polypeptide(L)'
;MAVSSEQLREFIAIEMRGSDIKLVIEKVVYESDTLKAFNRFIMPINQLSNNDFLKPHEIHILTNTKESNRGIDVSLLGPTLKMYEKPMRLKMWRMGNSVNYVFATAWHAFWAENEQYLKKESKIQIWSFRVDGQLCFAVCPVH
;
A
#
# COMPACT_ATOMS: atom_id res chain seq x y z
N MET A 1 10.63 7.62 -15.92
CA MET A 1 10.09 8.72 -15.11
C MET A 1 8.99 8.16 -14.24
N ALA A 2 8.72 8.75 -13.07
CA ALA A 2 7.52 8.39 -12.31
C ALA A 2 6.27 8.88 -13.05
N VAL A 3 5.17 8.15 -12.93
CA VAL A 3 3.88 8.54 -13.52
C VAL A 3 3.10 9.46 -12.58
N SER A 4 2.21 10.28 -13.13
CA SER A 4 1.24 11.03 -12.35
C SER A 4 0.14 10.10 -11.80
N SER A 5 -0.61 10.57 -10.80
CA SER A 5 -1.76 9.83 -10.26
C SER A 5 -2.84 9.56 -11.31
N GLU A 6 -2.99 10.44 -12.31
CA GLU A 6 -3.92 10.24 -13.42
C GLU A 6 -3.46 9.10 -14.33
N GLN A 7 -2.20 9.14 -14.77
CA GLN A 7 -1.60 8.09 -15.59
C GLN A 7 -1.59 6.73 -14.89
N LEU A 8 -1.32 6.72 -13.57
CA LEU A 8 -1.39 5.50 -12.77
C LEU A 8 -2.79 4.89 -12.80
N ARG A 9 -3.83 5.71 -12.59
CA ARG A 9 -5.23 5.25 -12.55
C ARG A 9 -5.70 4.79 -13.92
N GLU A 10 -5.32 5.49 -14.98
CA GLU A 10 -5.63 5.10 -16.36
C GLU A 10 -5.00 3.74 -16.69
N PHE A 11 -3.72 3.54 -16.36
CA PHE A 11 -3.04 2.26 -16.55
C PHE A 11 -3.72 1.13 -15.77
N ILE A 12 -4.08 1.36 -14.50
CA ILE A 12 -4.80 0.37 -13.71
C ILE A 12 -6.14 0.03 -14.37
N ALA A 13 -6.93 1.02 -14.79
CA ALA A 13 -8.25 0.79 -15.36
C ALA A 13 -8.22 0.09 -16.72
N ILE A 14 -7.30 0.49 -17.60
CA ILE A 14 -7.27 0.05 -19.00
C ILE A 14 -6.38 -1.18 -19.16
N GLU A 15 -5.09 -1.06 -18.83
CA GLU A 15 -4.10 -2.10 -19.09
C GLU A 15 -4.25 -3.29 -18.15
N MET A 16 -4.46 -3.02 -16.86
CA MET A 16 -4.65 -4.08 -15.85
C MET A 16 -6.10 -4.55 -15.72
N ARG A 17 -7.04 -3.92 -16.42
CA ARG A 17 -8.49 -4.14 -16.27
C ARG A 17 -8.94 -4.04 -14.80
N GLY A 18 -8.29 -3.15 -14.07
CA GLY A 18 -8.49 -2.94 -12.66
C GLY A 18 -9.81 -2.24 -12.36
N SER A 19 -10.41 -2.59 -11.22
CA SER A 19 -11.67 -2.03 -10.74
C SER A 19 -11.55 -1.53 -9.30
N ASP A 20 -12.58 -0.86 -8.80
CA ASP A 20 -12.64 -0.37 -7.40
C ASP A 20 -11.40 0.45 -6.99
N ILE A 21 -10.97 1.35 -7.88
CA ILE A 21 -9.76 2.17 -7.71
C ILE A 21 -10.06 3.26 -6.67
N LYS A 22 -9.47 3.16 -5.49
CA LYS A 22 -9.70 4.09 -4.36
C LYS A 22 -8.38 4.64 -3.84
N LEU A 23 -8.34 5.95 -3.57
CA LEU A 23 -7.23 6.55 -2.82
C LEU A 23 -7.35 6.12 -1.36
N VAL A 24 -6.38 5.39 -0.85
CA VAL A 24 -6.38 4.90 0.53
C VAL A 24 -5.83 5.97 1.46
N ILE A 25 -4.67 6.54 1.11
CA ILE A 25 -4.02 7.60 1.89
C ILE A 25 -3.09 8.41 1.02
N GLU A 26 -2.98 9.70 1.33
CA GLU A 26 -1.85 10.56 0.94
C GLU A 26 -1.08 10.92 2.21
N LYS A 27 0.22 10.60 2.28
CA LYS A 27 1.06 10.98 3.42
C LYS A 27 2.51 11.22 3.04
N VAL A 28 3.21 11.93 3.92
CA VAL A 28 4.66 12.09 3.85
C VAL A 28 5.34 10.77 4.22
N VAL A 29 6.35 10.37 3.45
CA VAL A 29 7.21 9.23 3.78
C VAL A 29 8.20 9.67 4.86
N TYR A 30 8.02 9.17 6.09
CA TYR A 30 8.90 9.50 7.20
C TYR A 30 10.11 8.58 7.25
N GLU A 31 11.15 8.97 7.99
CA GLU A 31 12.35 8.15 8.20
C GLU A 31 11.98 6.73 8.66
N SER A 32 11.05 6.61 9.61
CA SER A 32 10.58 5.33 10.15
C SER A 32 9.94 4.41 9.10
N ASP A 33 9.37 4.95 8.02
CA ASP A 33 8.85 4.17 6.90
C ASP A 33 9.99 3.64 6.00
N THR A 34 11.20 4.20 6.10
CA THR A 34 12.35 3.87 5.22
C THR A 34 13.48 3.14 5.93
N LEU A 35 13.34 2.86 7.23
CA LEU A 35 14.37 2.14 7.99
C LEU A 35 14.31 0.63 7.71
N LYS A 36 15.43 0.07 7.26
CA LYS A 36 15.58 -1.39 7.02
C LYS A 36 15.23 -2.22 8.24
N ALA A 37 15.56 -1.74 9.44
CA ALA A 37 15.25 -2.43 10.70
C ALA A 37 13.73 -2.58 10.94
N PHE A 38 12.90 -1.67 10.41
CA PHE A 38 11.45 -1.73 10.57
C PHE A 38 10.77 -2.42 9.39
N ASN A 39 11.29 -2.26 8.17
CA ASN A 39 10.80 -2.90 6.95
C ASN A 39 9.27 -2.84 6.81
N ARG A 40 8.71 -1.65 7.07
CA ARG A 40 7.27 -1.43 7.12
C ARG A 40 6.87 -0.03 6.69
N PHE A 41 5.67 0.09 6.13
CA PHE A 41 5.00 1.36 5.89
C PHE A 41 3.72 1.43 6.70
N ILE A 42 3.56 2.46 7.51
CA ILE A 42 2.38 2.60 8.40
C ILE A 42 1.37 3.56 7.76
N MET A 43 0.12 3.10 7.70
CA MET A 43 -1.06 3.85 7.26
C MET A 43 -2.06 3.91 8.43
N PRO A 44 -2.05 4.99 9.22
CA PRO A 44 -2.98 5.14 10.34
C PRO A 44 -4.43 5.22 9.85
N ILE A 45 -5.34 4.45 10.45
CA ILE A 45 -6.74 4.37 10.00
C ILE A 45 -7.43 5.74 10.05
N ASN A 46 -7.09 6.57 11.04
CA ASN A 46 -7.66 7.91 11.20
C ASN A 46 -7.15 8.94 10.17
N GLN A 47 -6.20 8.57 9.30
CA GLN A 47 -5.67 9.42 8.23
C GLN A 47 -6.06 8.91 6.83
N LEU A 48 -6.84 7.84 6.73
CA LEU A 48 -7.24 7.29 5.45
C LEU A 48 -8.27 8.20 4.77
N SER A 49 -8.12 8.36 3.46
CA SER A 49 -9.12 9.00 2.62
C SER A 49 -10.31 8.06 2.39
N ASN A 50 -10.06 6.75 2.26
CA ASN A 50 -11.09 5.72 2.13
C ASN A 50 -10.72 4.51 3.00
N ASN A 51 -11.65 4.04 3.83
CA ASN A 51 -11.47 2.87 4.70
C ASN A 51 -12.36 1.68 4.30
N ASP A 52 -13.07 1.78 3.18
CA ASP A 52 -14.00 0.78 2.65
C ASP A 52 -13.39 -0.01 1.46
N PHE A 53 -12.07 -0.02 1.34
CA PHE A 53 -11.36 -0.75 0.29
C PHE A 53 -11.25 -2.26 0.55
N LEU A 54 -11.56 -2.72 1.77
CA LEU A 54 -11.52 -4.13 2.16
C LEU A 54 -12.90 -4.79 2.07
N LYS A 55 -12.92 -6.05 1.63
CA LYS A 55 -14.10 -6.92 1.69
C LYS A 55 -14.26 -7.52 3.09
N PRO A 56 -15.47 -7.95 3.49
CA PRO A 56 -15.72 -8.48 4.84
C PRO A 56 -14.79 -9.64 5.25
N HIS A 57 -14.47 -10.56 4.33
CA HIS A 57 -13.56 -11.67 4.62
C HIS A 57 -12.11 -11.20 4.84
N GLU A 58 -11.67 -10.15 4.14
CA GLU A 58 -10.34 -9.56 4.31
C GLU A 58 -10.23 -8.85 5.65
N ILE A 59 -11.27 -8.12 6.05
CA ILE A 59 -11.39 -7.53 7.39
C ILE A 59 -11.30 -8.64 8.45
N HIS A 60 -12.01 -9.76 8.24
CA HIS A 60 -11.96 -10.90 9.16
C HIS A 60 -10.54 -11.45 9.31
N ILE A 61 -9.81 -11.68 8.21
CA ILE A 61 -8.41 -12.13 8.23
C ILE A 61 -7.52 -11.15 9.02
N LEU A 62 -7.65 -9.84 8.76
CA LEU A 62 -6.81 -8.82 9.39
C LEU A 62 -7.13 -8.60 10.88
N THR A 63 -8.37 -8.85 11.31
CA THR A 63 -8.84 -8.63 12.68
C THR A 63 -8.80 -9.88 13.56
N ASN A 64 -8.74 -11.08 12.97
CA ASN A 64 -8.71 -12.33 13.72
C ASN A 64 -7.50 -12.38 14.68
N THR A 65 -7.78 -12.59 15.96
CA THR A 65 -6.77 -12.60 17.03
C THR A 65 -6.20 -13.99 17.32
N LYS A 66 -6.79 -15.04 16.75
CA LYS A 66 -6.35 -16.43 16.96
C LYS A 66 -5.15 -16.83 16.10
N GLU A 67 -4.81 -16.02 15.08
CA GLU A 67 -3.72 -16.30 14.15
C GLU A 67 -2.52 -15.36 14.38
N SER A 68 -1.37 -15.95 14.70
CA SER A 68 -0.13 -15.21 15.00
C SER A 68 0.52 -14.56 13.78
N ASN A 69 0.23 -15.04 12.56
CA ASN A 69 0.79 -14.50 11.31
C ASN A 69 -0.28 -13.96 10.33
N ARG A 70 -1.30 -13.31 10.87
CA ARG A 70 -2.36 -12.67 10.09
C ARG A 70 -1.82 -11.64 9.12
N GLY A 71 -2.45 -11.56 7.95
CA GLY A 71 -2.10 -10.64 6.88
C GLY A 71 -2.51 -11.19 5.52
N ILE A 72 -2.74 -10.30 4.58
CA ILE A 72 -3.16 -10.64 3.22
C ILE A 72 -1.97 -10.38 2.31
N ASP A 73 -1.67 -11.34 1.45
CA ASP A 73 -0.68 -11.16 0.40
C ASP A 73 -1.30 -10.29 -0.69
N VAL A 74 -0.62 -9.20 -1.03
CA VAL A 74 -1.12 -8.17 -1.95
C VAL A 74 -0.09 -7.86 -3.01
N SER A 75 -0.57 -7.60 -4.22
CA SER A 75 0.29 -7.15 -5.31
C SER A 75 0.49 -5.64 -5.21
N LEU A 76 1.71 -5.17 -5.47
CA LEU A 76 2.06 -3.75 -5.36
C LEU A 76 2.57 -3.23 -6.71
N LEU A 77 1.87 -2.27 -7.30
CA LEU A 77 2.28 -1.55 -8.51
C LEU A 77 3.15 -0.35 -8.12
N GLY A 78 4.38 -0.30 -8.64
CA GLY A 78 5.32 0.78 -8.39
C GLY A 78 5.04 2.06 -9.18
N PRO A 79 5.76 3.15 -8.87
CA PRO A 79 5.60 4.46 -9.51
C PRO A 79 6.04 4.50 -10.98
N THR A 80 6.58 3.39 -11.50
CA THR A 80 6.99 3.22 -12.90
C THR A 80 6.08 2.26 -13.67
N LEU A 81 4.89 1.98 -13.14
CA LEU A 81 3.92 1.01 -13.69
C LEU A 81 4.43 -0.44 -13.75
N LYS A 82 5.45 -0.75 -12.96
CA LYS A 82 5.97 -2.12 -12.81
C LYS A 82 5.41 -2.78 -11.57
N MET A 83 4.91 -4.00 -11.72
CA MET A 83 4.51 -4.83 -10.58
C MET A 83 5.74 -5.24 -9.77
N TYR A 84 5.63 -5.14 -8.46
CA TYR A 84 6.65 -5.61 -7.56
C TYR A 84 6.63 -7.14 -7.47
N GLU A 85 7.79 -7.77 -7.66
CA GLU A 85 7.91 -9.21 -7.81
C GLU A 85 7.96 -9.97 -6.47
N LYS A 86 8.33 -9.28 -5.38
CA LYS A 86 8.47 -9.92 -4.06
C LYS A 86 7.17 -9.86 -3.25
N PRO A 87 6.88 -10.86 -2.41
CA PRO A 87 5.66 -10.88 -1.60
C PRO A 87 5.56 -9.67 -0.66
N MET A 88 4.50 -8.89 -0.85
CA MET A 88 4.10 -7.80 0.05
C MET A 88 2.90 -8.26 0.88
N ARG A 89 2.90 -7.97 2.18
CA ARG A 89 1.77 -8.31 3.06
C ARG A 89 1.13 -7.06 3.64
N LEU A 90 -0.19 -6.96 3.52
CA LEU A 90 -1.01 -6.03 4.28
C LEU A 90 -1.34 -6.64 5.64
N LYS A 91 -1.06 -5.93 6.73
CA LYS A 91 -1.41 -6.30 8.10
C LYS A 91 -2.19 -5.19 8.79
N MET A 92 -2.98 -5.55 9.81
CA MET A 92 -3.61 -4.57 10.71
C MET A 92 -2.99 -4.70 12.11
N TRP A 93 -2.39 -3.61 12.57
CA TRP A 93 -1.70 -3.52 13.87
C TRP A 93 -2.42 -2.54 14.79
N ARG A 94 -2.68 -3.00 16.01
CA ARG A 94 -3.15 -2.15 17.11
C ARG A 94 -1.93 -1.78 17.97
N MET A 95 -1.63 -0.49 18.06
CA MET A 95 -0.53 0.06 18.84
C MET A 95 -1.09 1.05 19.84
N GLY A 96 -1.26 0.61 21.10
CA GLY A 96 -2.00 1.35 22.12
C GLY A 96 -3.42 1.64 21.63
N ASN A 97 -3.77 2.92 21.57
CA ASN A 97 -5.07 3.40 21.11
C ASN A 97 -5.16 3.62 19.59
N SER A 98 -4.06 3.43 18.85
CA SER A 98 -4.04 3.58 17.40
C SER A 98 -4.24 2.23 16.70
N VAL A 99 -4.93 2.25 15.56
CA VAL A 99 -5.05 1.12 14.65
C VAL A 99 -4.49 1.54 13.30
N ASN A 100 -3.64 0.70 12.74
CA ASN A 100 -2.87 1.01 11.53
C ASN A 100 -2.95 -0.15 10.55
N TYR A 101 -3.08 0.16 9.27
CA TYR A 101 -2.68 -0.76 8.22
C TYR A 101 -1.18 -0.65 8.01
N VAL A 102 -0.54 -1.78 7.71
CA VAL A 102 0.91 -1.87 7.59
C VAL A 102 1.25 -2.70 6.35
N PHE A 103 2.00 -2.13 5.42
CA PHE A 103 2.75 -2.95 4.46
C PHE A 103 3.98 -3.51 5.15
N ALA A 104 4.15 -4.82 5.10
CA ALA A 104 5.22 -5.56 5.76
C ALA A 104 5.99 -6.44 4.77
N THR A 105 6.90 -7.28 5.28
CA THR A 105 7.74 -8.28 4.58
C THR A 105 8.76 -7.73 3.59
N ALA A 106 8.37 -6.89 2.64
CA ALA A 106 9.25 -6.43 1.57
C ALA A 106 9.18 -4.91 1.31
N TRP A 107 8.54 -4.14 2.19
CA TRP A 107 8.36 -2.70 1.98
C TRP A 107 9.68 -1.95 1.78
N HIS A 108 10.68 -2.18 2.63
CA HIS A 108 11.96 -1.46 2.51
C HIS A 108 12.64 -1.75 1.17
N ALA A 109 12.60 -3.00 0.72
CA ALA A 109 13.19 -3.38 -0.56
C ALA A 109 12.44 -2.71 -1.73
N PHE A 110 11.11 -2.70 -1.70
CA PHE A 110 10.29 -1.97 -2.66
C PHE A 110 10.64 -0.47 -2.69
N TRP A 111 10.71 0.16 -1.52
CA TRP A 111 11.04 1.57 -1.40
C TRP A 111 12.45 1.87 -1.94
N ALA A 112 13.46 1.08 -1.55
CA ALA A 112 14.85 1.27 -1.99
C ALA A 112 15.01 1.14 -3.51
N GLU A 113 14.30 0.19 -4.13
CA GLU A 113 14.26 0.02 -5.60
C GLU A 113 13.59 1.21 -6.32
N ASN A 114 12.81 2.04 -5.60
CA ASN A 114 12.06 3.16 -6.13
C ASN A 114 12.41 4.51 -5.47
N GLU A 115 13.49 4.60 -4.69
CA GLU A 115 13.82 5.76 -3.83
C GLU A 115 14.02 7.05 -4.64
N GLN A 116 14.52 6.93 -5.88
CA GLN A 116 14.65 8.05 -6.81
C GLN A 116 13.31 8.76 -7.12
N TYR A 117 12.18 8.06 -6.92
CA TYR A 117 10.83 8.57 -7.11
C TYR A 117 10.09 8.77 -5.78
N LEU A 118 10.29 7.86 -4.80
CA LEU A 118 9.61 7.86 -3.50
C LEU A 118 10.52 8.41 -2.40
N LYS A 119 10.92 9.68 -2.53
CA LYS A 119 11.93 10.28 -1.65
C LYS A 119 11.45 10.38 -0.20
N LYS A 120 12.38 10.27 0.75
CA LYS A 120 12.12 10.65 2.15
C LYS A 120 11.60 12.07 2.20
N GLU A 121 10.70 12.34 3.15
CA GLU A 121 10.09 13.67 3.36
C GLU A 121 9.26 14.17 2.17
N SER A 122 9.03 13.34 1.15
CA SER A 122 8.09 13.62 0.07
C SER A 122 6.73 12.97 0.33
N LYS A 123 5.68 13.54 -0.26
CA LYS A 123 4.34 12.98 -0.21
C LYS A 123 4.19 11.89 -1.26
N ILE A 124 3.53 10.80 -0.85
CA ILE A 124 3.11 9.73 -1.75
C ILE A 124 1.63 9.44 -1.54
N GLN A 125 1.01 8.89 -2.56
CA GLN A 125 -0.33 8.32 -2.53
C GLN A 125 -0.27 6.81 -2.59
N ILE A 126 -1.10 6.17 -1.78
CA ILE A 126 -1.39 4.74 -1.86
C ILE A 126 -2.80 4.59 -2.40
N TRP A 127 -2.93 3.85 -3.49
CA TRP A 127 -4.20 3.50 -4.10
C TRP A 127 -4.46 2.01 -3.90
N SER A 128 -5.70 1.63 -3.59
CA SER A 128 -6.17 0.25 -3.66
C SER A 128 -6.95 0.05 -4.95
N PHE A 129 -6.90 -1.15 -5.52
CA PHE A 129 -7.70 -1.55 -6.66
C PHE A 129 -7.86 -3.06 -6.69
N ARG A 130 -8.66 -3.56 -7.64
CA ARG A 130 -8.97 -4.98 -7.80
C ARG A 130 -8.64 -5.47 -9.20
N VAL A 131 -7.91 -6.58 -9.30
CA VAL A 131 -7.74 -7.35 -10.53
C VAL A 131 -8.31 -8.73 -10.28
N ASP A 132 -9.28 -9.15 -11.11
CA ASP A 132 -10.02 -10.41 -10.93
C ASP A 132 -10.56 -10.62 -9.49
N GLY A 133 -10.94 -9.52 -8.83
CA GLY A 133 -11.46 -9.51 -7.47
C GLY A 133 -10.41 -9.55 -6.35
N GLN A 134 -9.12 -9.77 -6.66
CA GLN A 134 -7.99 -9.76 -5.71
C GLN A 134 -7.59 -8.34 -5.32
N LEU A 135 -7.24 -8.11 -4.05
CA LEU A 135 -6.75 -6.82 -3.56
C LEU A 135 -5.33 -6.53 -4.06
N CYS A 136 -5.19 -5.39 -4.74
CA CYS A 136 -3.91 -4.84 -5.18
C CYS A 136 -3.75 -3.42 -4.66
N PHE A 137 -2.50 -2.95 -4.59
CA PHE A 137 -2.17 -1.57 -4.26
C PHE A 137 -1.23 -0.96 -5.30
N ALA A 138 -1.26 0.36 -5.41
CA ALA A 138 -0.33 1.13 -6.22
C ALA A 138 0.26 2.28 -5.40
N VAL A 139 1.53 2.59 -5.66
CA VAL A 139 2.26 3.67 -4.98
C VAL A 139 2.67 4.72 -6.01
N CYS A 140 2.29 5.97 -5.75
CA CYS A 140 2.57 7.10 -6.64
C CYS A 140 3.18 8.25 -5.85
N PRO A 141 4.26 8.91 -6.32
CA PRO A 141 4.67 10.18 -5.77
C PRO A 141 3.63 11.27 -6.04
N VAL A 142 3.57 12.26 -5.16
CA VAL A 142 2.82 13.50 -5.39
C VAL A 142 3.83 14.55 -5.86
N HIS A 143 3.59 15.10 -7.06
CA HIS A 143 4.40 16.17 -7.66
C HIS A 143 3.69 17.51 -7.54
#